data_AF-A0A2N1TBY9-F1
#
_entry.id   AF-A0A2N1TBY9-F1
#
_cell.length_a   1.000
_cell.length_b   1.000
_cell.length_c   1.000
_cell.angle_alpha   90.00
_cell.angle_beta   90.00
_cell.angle_gamma   90.00
#
_symmetry.space_group_name_H-M   'P 1'
#
loop_
_entity.id
_entity.type
_entity.pdbx_description
1 polymer ?
#
loop_
_entity_poly.entity_id
_entity_poly.type
_entity_poly.pdbx_seq_one_letter_code
_entity_poly.pdbx_strand_id
1 'polypeptide(L)'
;MSDQTIYKSDAVVVDKNKTAEQYIAEVEKIYIVPDLIREKYPDLMKLIYETESMDKEEREYWLQIMPIMNDEQVVKLRDIMVNEQVQLSEIENKYSEKKPVRELDENAIRERQEKLRAAEATSSEKDRAEEEKLLKELSDLGF
;
A
#
# COMPACT_ATOMS: atom_id res chain seq x y z
N MET A 1 -19.81 7.52 -20.88
CA MET A 1 -19.20 6.82 -19.74
C MET A 1 -17.88 7.52 -19.49
N SER A 2 -17.85 8.36 -18.46
CA SER A 2 -16.69 9.21 -18.16
C SER A 2 -15.64 8.34 -17.48
N ASP A 3 -14.59 8.00 -18.23
CA ASP A 3 -13.43 7.29 -17.72
C ASP A 3 -12.64 8.30 -16.89
N GLN A 4 -12.76 8.22 -15.57
CA GLN A 4 -12.04 9.09 -14.65
C GLN A 4 -10.58 8.67 -14.62
N THR A 5 -9.80 9.53 -15.25
CA THR A 5 -8.36 9.69 -15.28
C THR A 5 -7.61 9.04 -14.11
N ILE A 6 -6.83 8.01 -14.43
CA ILE A 6 -5.71 7.58 -13.60
C ILE A 6 -4.61 8.65 -13.78
N TYR A 7 -4.62 9.70 -12.95
CA TYR A 7 -3.42 10.52 -12.77
C TYR A 7 -2.43 9.69 -11.97
N LYS A 8 -1.64 8.86 -12.67
CA LYS A 8 -0.36 8.41 -12.10
C LYS A 8 0.44 9.68 -11.85
N SER A 9 0.70 9.98 -10.59
CA SER A 9 1.70 10.94 -10.18
C SER A 9 3.02 10.54 -10.84
N ASP A 10 3.41 11.30 -11.87
CA ASP A 10 4.71 11.13 -12.50
C ASP A 10 5.80 11.35 -11.44
N ALA A 11 6.35 10.24 -10.95
CA ALA A 11 7.70 10.04 -10.44
C ALA A 11 8.28 11.07 -9.43
N VAL A 12 7.60 11.35 -8.32
CA VAL A 12 8.30 11.91 -7.15
C VAL A 12 9.02 10.77 -6.42
N VAL A 13 10.32 10.60 -6.69
CA VAL A 13 11.16 9.64 -5.96
C VAL A 13 11.72 10.33 -4.72
N VAL A 14 11.14 10.00 -3.57
CA VAL A 14 11.59 10.47 -2.25
C VAL A 14 12.94 9.84 -1.93
N ASP A 15 14.00 10.66 -1.89
CA ASP A 15 15.35 10.22 -1.51
C ASP A 15 15.76 10.90 -0.20
N LYS A 16 15.89 10.08 0.86
CA LYS A 16 16.24 10.53 2.21
C LYS A 16 17.66 11.11 2.31
N ASN A 17 18.51 10.89 1.31
CA ASN A 17 19.90 11.38 1.26
C ASN A 17 20.07 12.67 0.43
N LYS A 18 19.02 13.14 -0.27
CA LYS A 18 19.09 14.38 -1.03
C LYS A 18 19.22 15.59 -0.10
N THR A 19 20.12 16.51 -0.44
CA THR A 19 20.26 17.78 0.28
C THR A 19 19.09 18.70 -0.04
N ALA A 20 18.86 19.70 0.82
CA ALA A 20 17.82 20.70 0.58
C ALA A 20 18.00 21.42 -0.77
N GLU A 21 19.25 21.72 -1.18
CA GLU A 21 19.51 22.36 -2.48
C GLU A 21 19.14 21.46 -3.66
N GLN A 22 19.29 20.14 -3.53
CA GLN A 22 18.91 19.20 -4.59
C GLN A 22 17.39 19.13 -4.75
N TYR A 23 16.64 19.17 -3.65
CA TYR A 23 15.18 19.28 -3.71
C TYR A 23 14.73 20.57 -4.37
N ILE A 24 15.31 21.70 -3.96
CA ILE A 24 15.01 23.01 -4.55
C ILE A 24 15.26 22.98 -6.06
N ALA A 25 16.42 22.47 -6.49
CA ALA A 25 16.78 22.40 -7.91
C ALA A 25 15.87 21.47 -8.73
N GLU A 26 15.27 20.44 -8.13
CA GLU A 26 14.27 19.60 -8.78
C GLU A 26 12.91 20.28 -8.88
N VAL A 27 12.47 20.91 -7.78
CA VAL A 27 11.21 21.67 -7.73
C VAL A 27 11.25 22.81 -8.76
N GLU A 28 12.34 23.56 -8.85
CA GLU A 28 12.52 24.68 -9.79
C GLU A 28 12.54 24.24 -11.27
N LYS A 29 12.86 22.98 -11.56
CA LYS A 29 12.76 22.44 -12.93
C LYS A 29 11.31 22.20 -13.35
N ILE A 30 10.42 22.01 -12.39
CA ILE A 30 9.05 21.53 -12.61
C ILE A 30 8.03 22.65 -12.37
N TYR A 31 8.31 23.54 -11.40
CA TYR A 31 7.39 24.56 -10.91
C TYR A 31 8.05 25.94 -10.89
N ILE A 32 7.23 26.98 -11.00
CA ILE A 32 7.67 28.34 -10.75
C ILE A 32 7.74 28.56 -9.23
N VAL A 33 8.94 28.79 -8.70
CA VAL A 33 9.17 28.99 -7.27
C VAL A 33 9.52 30.46 -7.01
N PRO A 34 8.79 31.17 -6.13
CA PRO A 34 9.17 32.52 -5.71
C PRO A 34 10.42 32.52 -4.82
N ASP A 35 11.33 33.48 -5.02
CA ASP A 35 12.60 33.59 -4.27
C ASP A 35 12.39 33.62 -2.74
N LEU A 36 11.32 34.27 -2.28
CA LEU A 36 10.96 34.33 -0.86
C LEU A 36 10.76 32.95 -0.25
N ILE A 37 10.17 32.02 -1.00
CA ILE A 37 9.91 30.65 -0.53
C ILE A 37 11.21 29.86 -0.46
N ARG A 38 12.05 30.01 -1.49
CA ARG A 38 13.37 29.38 -1.55
C ARG A 38 14.21 29.72 -0.33
N GLU A 39 14.16 30.98 0.11
CA GLU A 39 15.00 31.48 1.20
C GLU A 39 14.40 31.23 2.59
N LYS A 40 13.09 31.42 2.75
CA LYS A 40 12.45 31.29 4.07
C LYS A 40 11.98 29.87 4.41
N TYR A 41 11.58 29.09 3.41
CA TYR A 41 10.82 27.85 3.64
C TYR A 41 11.32 26.65 2.80
N PRO A 42 12.64 26.35 2.81
CA PRO A 42 13.20 25.25 2.02
C PRO A 42 12.68 23.87 2.44
N ASP A 43 12.30 23.72 3.72
CA ASP A 43 11.73 22.49 4.26
C ASP A 43 10.27 22.26 3.85
N LEU A 44 9.47 23.32 3.74
CA LEU A 44 8.12 23.23 3.20
C LEU A 44 8.13 22.90 1.70
N MET A 45 9.10 23.42 0.93
CA MET A 45 9.26 23.03 -0.47
C MET A 45 9.47 21.52 -0.60
N LYS A 46 10.28 20.94 0.27
CA LYS A 46 10.47 19.48 0.33
C LYS A 46 9.16 18.77 0.66
N LEU A 47 8.42 19.20 1.69
CA LEU A 47 7.15 18.58 2.08
C LEU A 47 6.10 18.63 0.97
N ILE A 48 5.99 19.76 0.26
CA ILE A 48 5.05 19.94 -0.88
C ILE A 48 5.45 19.07 -2.05
N TYR A 49 6.75 18.92 -2.28
CA TYR A 49 7.25 18.06 -3.35
C TYR A 49 7.00 16.58 -3.04
N GLU A 50 7.29 16.13 -1.82
CA GLU A 50 7.22 14.72 -1.40
C GLU A 50 5.81 14.21 -1.12
N THR A 51 4.84 15.08 -0.83
CA THR A 51 3.48 14.61 -0.50
C THR A 51 2.80 13.94 -1.70
N GLU A 52 2.28 12.73 -1.47
CA GLU A 52 1.49 11.98 -2.45
C GLU A 52 0.04 12.47 -2.54
N SER A 53 -0.38 13.31 -1.60
CA SER A 53 -1.74 13.83 -1.46
C SER A 53 -2.05 14.99 -2.41
N MET A 54 -1.03 15.56 -3.05
CA MET A 54 -1.17 16.69 -3.97
C MET A 54 -0.78 16.30 -5.39
N ASP A 55 -1.55 16.79 -6.37
CA ASP A 55 -1.16 16.73 -7.78
C ASP A 55 -0.21 17.87 -8.17
N LYS A 56 0.17 17.90 -9.46
CA LYS A 56 1.09 18.92 -9.98
C LYS A 56 0.51 20.35 -9.85
N GLU A 57 -0.76 20.53 -10.14
CA GLU A 57 -1.42 21.83 -10.19
C GLU A 57 -1.59 22.38 -8.76
N GLU A 58 -1.95 21.50 -7.81
CA GLU A 58 -2.06 21.82 -6.40
C GLU A 58 -0.72 22.22 -5.79
N ARG A 59 0.37 21.50 -6.12
CA ARG A 59 1.72 21.86 -5.67
C ARG A 59 2.14 23.24 -6.17
N GLU A 60 1.89 23.53 -7.44
CA GLU A 60 2.18 24.85 -8.03
C GLU A 60 1.37 25.95 -7.34
N TYR A 61 0.06 25.72 -7.13
CA TYR A 61 -0.82 26.63 -6.43
C TYR A 61 -0.32 26.96 -5.01
N TRP A 62 0.08 25.96 -4.24
CA TRP A 62 0.61 26.17 -2.89
C TRP A 62 1.91 26.98 -2.90
N LEU A 63 2.83 26.70 -3.84
CA LEU A 63 4.07 27.46 -4.01
C LEU A 63 3.81 28.94 -4.34
N GLN A 64 2.75 29.24 -5.08
CA GLN A 64 2.35 30.62 -5.41
C GLN A 64 1.63 31.36 -4.28
N ILE A 65 0.95 30.63 -3.39
CA ILE A 65 0.19 31.23 -2.27
C ILE A 65 1.01 31.39 -1.00
N MET A 66 1.99 30.53 -0.74
CA MET A 66 2.84 30.70 0.44
C MET A 66 3.44 32.10 0.63
N PRO A 67 3.86 32.84 -0.42
CA PRO A 67 4.41 34.19 -0.26
C PRO A 67 3.42 35.21 0.30
N ILE A 68 2.12 34.98 0.13
CA ILE A 68 1.06 35.89 0.59
C ILE A 68 0.47 35.48 1.95
N MET A 69 0.84 34.31 2.47
CA MET A 69 0.41 33.86 3.78
C MET A 69 1.18 34.58 4.89
N ASN A 70 0.52 34.77 6.04
CA ASN A 70 1.21 35.21 7.24
C ASN A 70 1.95 34.06 7.93
N ASP A 71 2.88 34.38 8.83
CA ASP A 71 3.72 33.38 9.47
C ASP A 71 2.91 32.34 10.26
N GLU A 72 1.79 32.73 10.91
CA GLU A 72 0.92 31.78 11.62
C GLU A 72 0.23 30.78 10.68
N GLN A 73 -0.18 31.22 9.49
CA GLN A 73 -0.78 30.37 8.47
C GLN A 73 0.26 29.39 7.91
N VAL A 74 1.50 29.84 7.69
CA VAL A 74 2.59 28.98 7.24
C VAL A 74 2.94 27.92 8.29
N VAL A 75 2.96 28.29 9.58
CA VAL A 75 3.14 27.33 10.68
C VAL A 75 2.02 26.30 10.71
N LYS A 76 0.75 26.72 10.59
CA LYS A 76 -0.38 25.79 10.52
C LYS A 76 -0.30 24.84 9.33
N LEU A 77 0.07 25.36 8.15
CA LEU A 77 0.28 24.52 6.95
C LEU A 77 1.36 23.48 7.23
N ARG A 78 2.51 23.90 7.77
CA ARG A 78 3.59 23.00 8.16
C ARG A 78 3.12 21.90 9.11
N ASP A 79 2.39 22.26 10.16
CA ASP A 79 1.88 21.29 11.14
C ASP A 79 0.94 20.27 10.50
N ILE A 80 0.06 20.72 9.58
CA ILE A 80 -0.83 19.82 8.82
C ILE A 80 0.00 18.84 7.98
N MET A 81 0.98 19.34 7.23
CA MET A 81 1.80 18.50 6.35
C MET A 81 2.65 17.49 7.12
N VAL A 82 3.24 17.89 8.25
CA VAL A 82 4.01 16.98 9.10
C VAL A 82 3.10 15.90 9.68
N ASN A 83 1.92 16.26 10.16
CA ASN A 83 0.96 15.29 10.69
C ASN A 83 0.49 14.30 9.62
N GLU A 84 0.22 14.78 8.40
CA GLU A 84 -0.11 13.94 7.26
C GLU A 84 1.02 12.95 6.94
N GLN A 85 2.27 13.42 6.89
CA GLN A 85 3.42 12.55 6.66
C GLN A 85 3.54 11.46 7.74
N VAL A 86 3.33 11.82 9.01
CA VAL A 86 3.34 10.85 10.12
C VAL A 86 2.21 9.83 9.93
N GLN A 87 0.99 10.26 9.64
CA GLN A 87 -0.14 9.36 9.42
C GLN A 87 0.06 8.43 8.22
N LEU A 88 0.61 8.93 7.12
CA LEU A 88 0.97 8.10 5.95
C LEU A 88 2.03 7.08 6.31
N SER A 89 3.08 7.48 7.05
CA SER A 89 4.11 6.53 7.51
C SER A 89 3.57 5.47 8.47
N GLU A 90 2.61 5.82 9.34
CA GLU A 90 1.94 4.86 10.22
C GLU A 90 1.08 3.87 9.43
N ILE A 91 0.39 4.34 8.40
CA ILE A 91 -0.39 3.51 7.48
C ILE A 91 0.57 2.54 6.76
N GLU A 92 1.65 3.03 6.17
CA GLU A 92 2.66 2.20 5.51
C GLU A 92 3.25 1.15 6.46
N ASN A 93 3.57 1.51 7.69
CA ASN A 93 4.04 0.56 8.71
C ASN A 93 2.97 -0.50 9.03
N LYS A 94 1.72 -0.11 9.24
CA LYS A 94 0.61 -1.05 9.49
C LYS A 94 0.32 -1.98 8.32
N TYR A 95 0.53 -1.54 7.07
CA TYR A 95 0.32 -2.35 5.87
C TYR A 95 1.55 -3.15 5.44
N SER A 96 2.77 -2.69 5.76
CA SER A 96 4.02 -3.44 5.54
C SER A 96 4.21 -4.57 6.55
N GLU A 97 3.82 -4.37 7.82
CA GLU A 97 3.73 -5.46 8.80
C GLU A 97 2.68 -6.52 8.40
N LYS A 98 1.69 -6.13 7.59
CA LYS A 98 0.69 -7.02 7.00
C LYS A 98 1.02 -7.40 5.56
N LYS A 99 2.23 -7.90 5.29
CA LYS A 99 2.55 -8.87 4.20
C LYS A 99 3.97 -9.42 4.42
N PRO A 100 4.16 -10.73 4.26
CA PRO A 100 4.19 -11.27 2.92
C PRO A 100 2.82 -11.81 2.55
N VAL A 101 2.39 -11.51 1.32
CA VAL A 101 1.52 -12.45 0.61
C VAL A 101 2.34 -13.72 0.70
N ARG A 102 1.89 -14.73 1.45
CA ARG A 102 2.46 -16.07 1.36
C ARG A 102 2.54 -16.31 -0.13
N GLU A 103 3.74 -16.28 -0.71
CA GLU A 103 3.94 -16.80 -2.04
C GLU A 103 3.24 -18.15 -2.01
N LEU A 104 2.28 -18.32 -2.90
CA LEU A 104 1.57 -19.58 -3.04
C LEU A 104 2.63 -20.58 -3.47
N ASP A 105 3.31 -21.19 -2.49
CA ASP A 105 4.32 -22.20 -2.73
C ASP A 105 3.57 -23.37 -3.36
N GLU A 106 3.71 -23.46 -4.68
CA GLU A 106 3.01 -24.45 -5.49
C GLU A 106 3.32 -25.86 -4.98
N ASN A 107 4.50 -26.09 -4.39
CA ASN A 107 4.86 -27.37 -3.80
C ASN A 107 4.09 -27.64 -2.51
N ALA A 108 3.96 -26.64 -1.63
CA ALA A 108 3.18 -26.77 -0.40
C ALA A 108 1.68 -26.99 -0.69
N ILE A 109 1.16 -26.39 -1.76
CA ILE A 109 -0.23 -26.60 -2.20
C ILE A 109 -0.41 -28.01 -2.77
N ARG A 110 0.52 -28.49 -3.60
CA ARG A 110 0.49 -29.85 -4.15
C ARG A 110 0.58 -30.91 -3.05
N GLU A 111 1.51 -30.76 -2.11
CA GLU A 111 1.68 -31.70 -1.00
C GLU A 111 0.41 -31.77 -0.14
N ARG A 112 -0.25 -30.62 0.10
CA ARG A 112 -1.53 -30.58 0.82
C ARG A 112 -2.65 -31.27 0.05
N GLN A 113 -2.71 -31.11 -1.27
CA GLN A 113 -3.70 -31.79 -2.11
C GLN A 113 -3.49 -33.31 -2.14
N GLU A 114 -2.24 -33.77 -2.22
CA GLU A 114 -1.92 -35.20 -2.19
C GLU A 114 -2.29 -35.84 -0.85
N LYS A 115 -1.99 -35.15 0.27
CA LYS A 115 -2.40 -35.60 1.62
C LYS A 115 -3.92 -35.71 1.75
N LEU A 116 -4.67 -34.75 1.20
CA LEU A 116 -6.14 -34.78 1.21
C LEU A 116 -6.67 -35.96 0.38
N ARG A 117 -6.14 -36.19 -0.83
CA ARG A 117 -6.55 -37.32 -1.67
C ARG A 117 -6.25 -38.67 -1.03
N ALA A 118 -5.09 -38.81 -0.39
CA ALA A 118 -4.74 -40.04 0.32
C ALA A 118 -5.66 -40.30 1.54
N ALA A 119 -6.02 -39.23 2.27
CA ALA A 119 -6.97 -39.32 3.37
C ALA A 119 -8.38 -39.68 2.89
N GLU A 120 -8.85 -39.10 1.79
CA GLU A 120 -10.14 -39.43 1.17
C GLU A 120 -10.19 -40.88 0.67
N ALA A 121 -9.13 -41.36 0.01
CA ALA A 121 -9.05 -42.75 -0.43
C ALA A 121 -9.10 -43.72 0.76
N THR A 122 -8.37 -43.41 1.84
CA THR A 122 -8.39 -44.23 3.06
C THR A 122 -9.74 -44.19 3.76
N SER A 123 -10.41 -43.04 3.78
CA SER A 123 -11.76 -42.92 4.34
C SER A 123 -12.75 -43.72 3.52
N SER A 124 -12.72 -43.58 2.19
CA SER A 124 -13.63 -44.29 1.29
C SER A 124 -13.46 -45.81 1.37
N GLU A 125 -12.25 -46.32 1.56
CA GLU A 125 -12.01 -47.75 1.79
C GLU A 125 -12.60 -48.23 3.12
N LYS A 126 -12.48 -47.43 4.18
CA LYS A 126 -13.09 -47.73 5.47
C LYS A 126 -14.61 -47.70 5.41
N ASP A 127 -15.17 -46.66 4.79
CA ASP A 127 -16.60 -46.49 4.60
C ASP A 127 -17.16 -47.68 3.80
N ARG A 128 -16.48 -48.09 2.72
CA ARG A 128 -16.87 -49.28 1.94
C ARG A 128 -16.80 -50.57 2.74
N ALA A 129 -15.75 -50.76 3.54
CA ALA A 129 -15.61 -51.95 4.39
C ALA A 129 -16.68 -52.00 5.49
N GLU A 130 -17.05 -50.85 6.06
CA GLU A 130 -18.15 -50.74 7.02
C GLU A 130 -19.51 -50.99 6.35
N GLU A 131 -19.75 -50.46 5.16
CA GLU A 131 -20.95 -50.75 4.36
C GLU A 131 -21.08 -52.25 4.04
N GLU A 132 -20.02 -52.89 3.56
CA GLU A 132 -20.00 -54.33 3.27
C GLU A 132 -20.30 -55.17 4.53
N LYS A 133 -19.76 -54.75 5.68
CA LYS A 133 -20.02 -55.41 6.96
C LYS A 133 -21.49 -55.26 7.38
N LEU A 134 -22.05 -54.05 7.27
CA LEU A 134 -23.46 -53.79 7.57
C LEU A 134 -24.40 -54.57 6.64
N LEU A 135 -24.09 -54.65 5.35
CA LEU A 135 -24.85 -55.43 4.37
C LEU A 135 -24.85 -56.92 4.70
N LYS A 136 -23.71 -57.45 5.14
CA LYS A 136 -23.60 -58.85 5.57
C LYS A 136 -24.45 -59.11 6.81
N GLU A 137 -24.34 -58.26 7.84
CA GLU A 137 -25.15 -58.36 9.06
C GLU A 137 -26.66 -58.29 8.76
N LEU A 138 -27.08 -57.42 7.83
CA LEU A 138 -28.47 -57.35 7.38
C LEU A 138 -28.93 -58.61 6.62
N SER A 139 -28.07 -59.19 5.78
CA SER A 139 -28.38 -60.45 5.08
C SER A 139 -28.48 -61.65 6.03
N ASP A 140 -27.67 -61.67 7.09
CA ASP A 140 -27.69 -62.71 8.12
C ASP A 140 -28.95 -62.61 9.02
N LEU A 141 -29.58 -61.43 9.09
CA LEU A 141 -30.83 -61.18 9.83
C LEU A 141 -32.12 -61.52 9.05
N GLY A 142 -32.01 -61.96 7.79
CA GLY A 142 -33.12 -62.54 7.04
C GLY A 142 -34.11 -61.54 6.44
N PHE A 143 -33.63 -60.41 5.92
CA PHE A 143 -34.36 -59.58 4.95
C PHE A 143 -34.01 -59.96 3.51
#